data_AF-A0A954T5A6-F1
#
_entry.id   AF-A0A954T5A6-F1
#
_cell.length_a   1.000
_cell.length_b   1.000
_cell.length_c   1.000
_cell.angle_alpha   90.00
_cell.angle_beta   90.00
_cell.angle_gamma   90.00
#
_symmetry.space_group_name_H-M   'P 1'
#
loop_
_entity.id
_entity.type
_entity.pdbx_description
1 polymer ?
#
loop_
_entity_poly.entity_id
_entity_poly.type
_entity_poly.pdbx_seq_one_letter_code
_entity_poly.pdbx_strand_id
1 'polypeptide(L)'
;MKQQTLATQAVRPAYEQLAGALPEPKHVSADETPTKVATMKLWQWTFVTDRFRGFAVRPSHRGEVAAELLTDEFCGVVGCDRAKTCWRFGRLPWCRTHLKCGFRVRLS
;
A
#
# COMPACT_ATOMS: atom_id res chain seq x y z
N MET A 1 -11.71 12.21 -18.06
CA MET A 1 -12.89 13.09 -18.25
C MET A 1 -12.75 14.36 -17.41
N LYS A 2 -13.29 15.50 -17.84
CA LYS A 2 -13.18 16.81 -17.16
C LYS A 2 -13.63 16.79 -15.69
N GLN A 3 -14.72 16.07 -15.37
CA GLN A 3 -15.22 15.96 -13.99
C GLN A 3 -14.32 15.12 -13.08
N GLN A 4 -13.71 14.06 -13.60
CA GLN A 4 -12.74 13.25 -12.84
C GLN A 4 -11.51 14.11 -12.47
N THR A 5 -11.01 14.91 -13.41
CA THR A 5 -9.86 15.80 -13.16
C THR A 5 -10.15 16.82 -12.07
N LEU A 6 -11.31 17.46 -12.11
CA LEU A 6 -11.72 18.43 -11.08
C LEU A 6 -11.90 17.77 -9.71
N ALA A 7 -12.55 16.60 -9.65
CA ALA A 7 -12.70 15.85 -8.42
C ALA A 7 -11.33 15.44 -7.85
N THR A 8 -10.42 14.94 -8.69
CA THR A 8 -9.05 14.61 -8.28
C THR A 8 -8.29 15.83 -7.77
N GLN A 9 -8.42 16.98 -8.42
CA GLN A 9 -7.79 18.22 -7.96
C GLN A 9 -8.32 18.68 -6.60
N ALA A 10 -9.63 18.61 -6.40
CA ALA A 10 -10.27 19.02 -5.14
C ALA A 10 -9.83 18.17 -3.94
N VAL A 11 -9.68 16.86 -4.13
CA VAL A 11 -9.26 15.94 -3.04
C VAL A 11 -7.75 15.83 -2.85
N ARG A 12 -6.96 16.38 -3.79
CA ARG A 12 -5.50 16.26 -3.79
C ARG A 12 -4.83 16.78 -2.50
N PRO A 13 -5.20 17.95 -1.95
CA PRO A 13 -4.56 18.44 -0.73
C PRO A 13 -4.79 17.51 0.47
N ALA A 14 -6.00 16.99 0.63
CA ALA A 14 -6.33 16.05 1.71
C ALA A 14 -5.59 14.71 1.53
N TYR A 15 -5.46 14.24 0.28
CA TYR A 15 -4.66 13.07 -0.03
C TYR A 15 -3.18 13.28 0.32
N GLU A 16 -2.59 14.40 -0.07
CA GLU A 16 -1.18 14.72 0.18
C GLU A 16 -0.88 14.82 1.68
N GLN A 17 -1.79 15.39 2.47
CA GLN A 17 -1.69 15.40 3.93
C GLN A 17 -1.68 13.98 4.53
N LEU A 18 -2.60 13.12 4.11
CA LEU A 18 -2.65 11.74 4.59
C LEU A 18 -1.44 10.93 4.13
N ALA A 19 -0.97 11.14 2.90
CA ALA A 19 0.23 10.50 2.38
C ALA A 19 1.48 10.93 3.16
N GLY A 20 1.60 12.23 3.48
CA GLY A 20 2.69 12.75 4.31
C GLY A 20 2.65 12.28 5.76
N ALA A 21 1.48 11.91 6.28
CA ALA A 21 1.32 11.37 7.63
C ALA A 21 1.55 9.85 7.73
N LEU A 22 1.72 9.13 6.61
CA LEU A 22 1.98 7.69 6.59
C LEU A 22 3.24 7.25 7.35
N PRO A 23 4.31 8.04 7.44
CA PRO A 23 5.51 7.67 8.19
C PRO A 23 5.34 7.73 9.73
N GLU A 24 4.33 8.44 10.26
CA GLU A 24 4.18 8.69 11.70
C GLU A 24 3.75 7.47 12.55
N PRO A 25 2.79 6.62 12.11
CA PRO A 25 2.28 5.54 12.94
C PRO A 25 3.31 4.45 13.18
N LYS A 26 3.29 3.87 14.39
CA LYS A 26 4.21 2.78 14.77
C LYS A 26 3.95 1.47 14.02
N HIS A 27 2.77 1.31 13.43
CA HIS A 27 2.38 0.11 12.70
C HIS A 27 1.55 0.48 11.48
N VAL A 28 1.98 -0.01 10.31
CA VAL A 28 1.26 0.15 9.04
C VAL A 28 1.13 -1.21 8.40
N SER A 29 -0.09 -1.58 8.00
CA SER A 29 -0.33 -2.75 7.17
C SER A 29 -0.48 -2.32 5.72
N ALA A 30 0.31 -2.89 4.81
CA ALA A 30 0.28 -2.63 3.38
C ALA A 30 -0.20 -3.85 2.61
N ASP A 31 -1.14 -3.64 1.70
CA ASP A 31 -1.68 -4.66 0.78
C ASP A 31 -1.61 -4.17 -0.67
N GLU A 32 -1.28 -5.08 -1.59
CA GLU A 32 -1.22 -4.83 -3.03
C GLU A 32 -2.24 -5.69 -3.79
N THR A 33 -3.18 -5.02 -4.46
CA THR A 33 -4.16 -5.68 -5.30
C THR A 33 -3.92 -5.31 -6.77
N PRO A 34 -3.64 -6.28 -7.65
CA PRO A 34 -3.53 -6.03 -9.09
C PRO A 34 -4.93 -5.73 -9.66
N THR A 35 -5.08 -4.56 -10.29
CA THR A 35 -6.31 -4.09 -10.90
C THR A 35 -6.11 -3.86 -12.39
N LYS A 36 -6.99 -4.42 -13.23
CA LYS A 36 -7.03 -4.09 -14.66
C LYS A 36 -7.85 -2.82 -14.86
N VAL A 37 -7.22 -1.78 -15.39
CA VAL A 37 -7.92 -0.54 -15.79
C VAL A 37 -7.75 -0.39 -17.30
N ALA A 38 -8.84 -0.54 -18.03
CA ALA A 38 -8.84 -0.70 -19.48
C ALA A 38 -7.86 -1.80 -19.93
N THR A 39 -6.86 -1.48 -20.74
CA THR A 39 -5.80 -2.38 -21.21
C THR A 39 -4.55 -2.38 -20.33
N MET A 40 -4.50 -1.56 -19.27
CA MET A 40 -3.32 -1.42 -18.41
C MET A 40 -3.47 -2.23 -17.12
N LYS A 41 -2.40 -2.94 -16.74
CA LYS A 41 -2.28 -3.54 -15.41
C LYS A 41 -1.77 -2.47 -14.45
N LEU A 42 -2.60 -2.11 -13.49
CA LEU A 42 -2.25 -1.21 -12.40
C LEU A 42 -2.24 -1.99 -11.08
N TRP A 43 -1.58 -1.41 -10.08
CA TRP A 43 -1.47 -1.94 -8.74
C TRP A 43 -2.09 -0.94 -7.79
N GLN A 44 -3.14 -1.38 -7.11
CA GLN A 44 -3.76 -0.64 -6.05
C GLN A 44 -3.12 -1.05 -4.73
N TRP A 45 -2.57 -0.06 -4.05
CA TRP A 45 -1.97 -0.15 -2.74
C TRP A 45 -2.96 0.33 -1.69
N THR A 46 -3.09 -0.43 -0.61
CA THR A 46 -3.88 -0.06 0.56
C THR A 46 -2.95 -0.03 1.77
N PHE A 47 -2.91 1.11 2.44
CA PHE A 47 -2.17 1.31 3.69
C PHE A 47 -3.18 1.48 4.82
N VAL A 48 -3.07 0.67 5.85
CA VAL A 48 -3.93 0.70 7.02
C VAL A 48 -3.08 1.04 8.23
N THR A 49 -3.45 2.14 8.89
CA THR A 49 -2.89 2.59 10.16
C THR A 49 -3.98 2.53 11.23
N ASP A 50 -3.63 2.81 12.48
CA ASP A 50 -4.59 2.97 13.58
C ASP A 50 -5.47 4.23 13.41
N ARG A 51 -4.98 5.25 12.70
CA ARG A 51 -5.64 6.56 12.55
C ARG A 51 -6.41 6.72 11.25
N PHE A 52 -5.88 6.21 10.15
CA PHE A 52 -6.43 6.41 8.80
C PHE A 52 -6.05 5.29 7.84
N ARG A 53 -6.67 5.33 6.66
CA ARG A 53 -6.38 4.43 5.55
C ARG A 53 -5.98 5.24 4.32
N GLY A 54 -4.85 4.89 3.72
CA GLY A 54 -4.33 5.50 2.51
C GLY A 54 -4.45 4.55 1.33
N PHE A 55 -4.69 5.09 0.14
CA PHE A 55 -4.77 4.30 -1.10
C PHE A 55 -3.92 4.92 -2.19
N ALA A 56 -3.15 4.13 -2.92
CA ALA A 56 -2.39 4.61 -4.06
C ALA A 56 -2.57 3.67 -5.26
N VAL A 57 -2.69 4.22 -6.46
CA VAL A 57 -2.69 3.42 -7.70
C VAL A 57 -1.41 3.73 -8.46
N ARG A 58 -0.66 2.69 -8.82
CA ARG A 58 0.63 2.81 -9.51
C ARG A 58 0.74 1.77 -10.63
N PRO A 59 1.48 2.06 -11.72
CA PRO A 59 1.72 1.09 -12.78
C PRO A 59 2.70 -0.03 -12.37
N SER A 60 3.52 0.21 -11.34
CA SER A 60 4.49 -0.75 -10.81
C SER A 60 4.00 -1.40 -9.50
N HIS A 61 4.43 -2.64 -9.30
CA HIS A 61 4.14 -3.50 -8.15
C HIS A 61 5.31 -3.60 -7.16
N ARG A 62 6.41 -2.90 -7.47
CA ARG A 62 7.63 -3.05 -6.70
C ARG A 62 7.52 -2.26 -5.40
N GLY A 63 8.36 -2.65 -4.43
CA GLY A 63 8.44 -2.03 -3.09
C GLY A 63 8.85 -0.57 -3.12
N GLU A 64 9.19 -0.07 -4.30
CA GLU A 64 9.31 1.34 -4.64
C GLU A 64 8.08 2.15 -4.22
N VAL A 65 6.85 1.64 -4.36
CA VAL A 65 5.64 2.39 -3.96
C VAL A 65 5.51 2.49 -2.44
N ALA A 66 5.84 1.41 -1.73
CA ALA A 66 5.89 1.42 -0.28
C ALA A 66 7.03 2.33 0.22
N ALA A 67 8.17 2.34 -0.45
CA ALA A 67 9.30 3.23 -0.15
C ALA A 67 8.99 4.71 -0.45
N GLU A 68 8.25 5.00 -1.53
CA GLU A 68 7.78 6.35 -1.88
C GLU A 68 6.89 6.93 -0.76
N LEU A 69 5.98 6.12 -0.21
CA LEU A 69 4.93 6.61 0.68
C LEU A 69 5.26 6.47 2.17
N LEU A 70 6.00 5.44 2.58
CA LEU A 70 6.50 5.31 3.95
C LEU A 70 7.78 6.13 4.15
N THR A 71 8.49 6.48 3.06
CA THR A 71 9.77 7.19 3.08
C THR A 71 10.86 6.44 3.87
N ASP A 72 12.11 6.93 3.83
CA ASP A 72 13.19 6.37 4.67
C ASP A 72 13.04 6.79 6.16
N GLU A 73 12.11 7.71 6.50
CA GLU A 73 11.86 8.17 7.87
C GLU A 73 10.98 7.22 8.68
N PHE A 74 10.31 6.26 8.03
CA PHE A 74 9.45 5.30 8.72
C PHE A 74 10.26 4.34 9.61
N CYS A 75 10.12 4.53 10.92
CA CYS A 75 10.74 3.68 11.94
C CYS A 75 9.77 2.65 12.55
N GLY A 76 8.57 2.52 11.97
CA GLY A 76 7.52 1.63 12.46
C GLY A 76 7.64 0.19 11.94
N VAL A 77 6.60 -0.59 12.17
CA VAL A 77 6.50 -1.97 11.72
C VAL A 77 5.59 -2.04 10.49
N VAL A 78 6.06 -2.68 9.40
CA VAL A 78 5.24 -2.90 8.19
C VAL A 78 4.73 -4.34 8.14
N GLY A 79 3.42 -4.52 8.29
CA GLY A 79 2.74 -5.77 7.95
C GLY A 79 2.48 -5.83 6.44
N CYS A 80 2.89 -6.91 5.77
CA CYS A 80 2.84 -7.01 4.31
C CYS A 80 2.33 -8.40 3.89
N ASP A 81 1.44 -8.48 2.91
CA ASP A 81 0.92 -9.75 2.37
C ASP A 81 2.05 -10.55 1.68
N ARG A 82 2.83 -9.90 0.81
CA ARG A 82 3.93 -10.53 0.08
C ARG A 82 5.27 -9.98 0.56
N ALA A 83 5.99 -10.78 1.35
CA ALA A 83 7.27 -10.41 1.95
C ALA A 83 8.26 -9.75 0.99
N LYS A 84 8.31 -10.17 -0.30
CA LYS A 84 9.22 -9.65 -1.35
C LYS A 84 9.25 -8.14 -1.48
N THR A 85 8.14 -7.47 -1.18
CA THR A 85 7.98 -6.04 -1.44
C THR A 85 8.38 -5.18 -0.23
N CYS A 86 8.46 -5.78 0.95
CA CYS A 86 8.64 -5.10 2.22
C CYS A 86 9.99 -5.43 2.92
N TRP A 87 10.88 -6.21 2.29
CA TRP A 87 12.23 -6.58 2.81
C TRP A 87 13.07 -5.38 3.24
N ARG A 88 12.85 -4.20 2.62
CA ARG A 88 13.62 -2.99 2.90
C ARG A 88 13.37 -2.42 4.31
N PHE A 89 12.27 -2.77 4.98
CA PHE A 89 11.86 -2.17 6.27
C PHE A 89 12.26 -2.98 7.51
N GLY A 90 13.07 -4.05 7.36
CA GLY A 90 13.81 -4.71 8.45
C GLY A 90 12.99 -5.49 9.51
N ARG A 91 11.72 -5.17 9.76
CA ARG A 91 10.85 -5.85 10.73
C ARG A 91 9.49 -6.19 10.10
N LEU A 92 9.38 -7.42 9.59
CA LEU A 92 8.20 -7.96 8.92
C LEU A 92 7.40 -8.88 9.87
N PRO A 93 6.33 -8.42 10.54
CA PRO A 93 5.30 -9.33 10.98
C PRO A 93 4.51 -9.76 9.75
N TRP A 94 4.61 -11.04 9.41
CA TRP A 94 3.73 -11.67 8.44
C TRP A 94 2.28 -11.40 8.84
N CYS A 95 1.48 -10.90 7.90
CA CYS A 95 0.04 -10.78 8.09
C CYS A 95 -0.55 -12.14 8.50
N ARG A 96 -1.12 -12.24 9.72
CA ARG A 96 -1.72 -13.48 10.25
C ARG A 96 -2.81 -14.05 9.33
N THR A 97 -3.52 -13.19 8.60
CA THR A 97 -4.59 -13.60 7.67
C THR A 97 -4.03 -14.28 6.42
N HIS A 98 -2.88 -13.82 5.90
CA HIS A 98 -2.24 -14.43 4.74
C HIS A 98 -1.46 -15.71 5.04
N LEU A 99 -0.97 -15.87 6.27
CA LEU A 99 -0.46 -17.17 6.73
C LEU A 99 -1.51 -18.29 6.58
N LYS A 100 -2.81 -17.96 6.73
CA LYS A 100 -3.92 -18.91 6.55
C LYS A 100 -4.30 -19.12 5.08
N CYS A 101 -4.20 -18.12 4.21
CA CYS A 101 -4.53 -18.25 2.78
C CYS A 101 -3.43 -18.92 1.94
N GLY A 102 -2.15 -18.70 2.26
CA GLY A 102 -1.03 -19.31 1.53
C GLY A 102 -0.97 -20.84 1.63
N PHE A 103 -1.57 -21.42 2.69
CA PHE A 103 -1.66 -22.87 2.87
C PHE A 103 -2.66 -23.53 1.90
N ARG A 104 -3.65 -22.78 1.39
CA ARG A 104 -4.77 -23.33 0.59
C ARG A 104 -4.50 -23.42 -0.92
N VAL A 105 -3.36 -22.92 -1.42
CA VAL A 105 -3.04 -22.84 -2.86
C VAL A 105 -2.03 -23.91 -3.32
N ARG A 106 -1.64 -24.88 -2.47
CA ARG A 106 -0.69 -25.96 -2.85
C ARG A 106 -1.33 -27.35 -2.99
N LEU A 107 -2.65 -27.48 -2.86
CA LEU A 107 -3.33 -28.77 -3.06
C LEU A 107 -4.49 -28.59 -4.05
N SER A 108 -4.14 -28.51 -5.33
CA SER A 108 -4.99 -28.90 -6.45
C SER A 108 -4.12 -29.23 -7.66
#